data_AF-A0A972BAL6-F1
#
_entry.id   AF-A0A972BAL6-F1
#
_cell.length_a   1.000
_cell.length_b   1.000
_cell.length_c   1.000
_cell.angle_alpha   90.00
_cell.angle_beta   90.00
_cell.angle_gamma   90.00
#
_symmetry.space_group_name_H-M   'P 1'
#
loop_
_entity.id
_entity.type
_entity.pdbx_description
1 polymer ?
#
loop_
_entity_poly.entity_id
_entity_poly.type
_entity_poly.pdbx_seq_one_letter_code
_entity_poly.pdbx_strand_id
1 'polypeptide(L)'
;MNNLKKITFFNKISNFSNKKLCLFLFLVASILYLPTITFDYALDDGLIITNNKFTQQGINGIKDIFTHDAFEGTLGEGAQYVAGGRYRPFTQFIFAIQKELFGFHPWIGHLTNILSYALLMV
;
A
#
# COMPACT_ATOMS: atom_id res chain seq x y z
N MET A 1 -25.81 51.41 0.35
CA MET A 1 -24.62 50.90 1.04
C MET A 1 -24.60 49.38 0.92
N ASN A 2 -23.88 48.85 -0.07
CA ASN A 2 -23.78 47.40 -0.26
C ASN A 2 -22.81 46.83 0.77
N ASN A 3 -23.37 46.11 1.73
CA ASN A 3 -22.64 45.43 2.79
C ASN A 3 -21.98 44.19 2.18
N LEU A 4 -20.79 44.36 1.58
CA LEU A 4 -19.98 43.25 1.12
C LEU A 4 -19.53 42.46 2.36
N LYS A 5 -20.31 41.42 2.72
CA LYS A 5 -19.89 40.43 3.71
C LYS A 5 -18.51 39.93 3.28
N LYS A 6 -17.47 40.31 4.03
CA LYS A 6 -16.10 39.81 3.81
C LYS A 6 -16.16 38.28 3.95
N ILE A 7 -16.12 37.59 2.82
CA ILE A 7 -16.08 36.12 2.81
C ILE A 7 -14.73 35.74 3.41
N THR A 8 -14.74 35.17 4.61
CA THR A 8 -13.55 34.65 5.26
C THR A 8 -13.03 33.43 4.51
N PHE A 9 -11.73 33.15 4.63
CA PHE A 9 -11.10 31.97 4.02
C PHE A 9 -11.85 30.66 4.38
N PHE A 10 -12.26 30.53 5.65
CA PHE A 10 -13.06 29.40 6.13
C PHE A 10 -14.44 29.31 5.47
N ASN A 11 -15.11 30.44 5.21
CA ASN A 11 -16.37 30.46 4.46
C ASN A 11 -16.16 30.03 3.00
N LYS A 12 -14.99 30.31 2.42
CA LYS A 12 -14.67 29.88 1.06
C LYS A 12 -14.41 28.36 0.99
N ILE A 13 -13.70 27.80 1.97
CA ILE A 13 -13.43 26.36 2.06
C ILE A 13 -14.71 25.56 2.35
N SER A 14 -15.52 26.01 3.29
CA SER A 14 -16.78 25.33 3.65
C SER A 14 -17.82 25.33 2.53
N ASN A 15 -17.70 26.21 1.54
CA ASN A 15 -18.58 26.26 0.37
C ASN A 15 -18.13 25.38 -0.81
N PHE A 16 -17.04 24.61 -0.69
CA PHE A 16 -16.67 23.65 -1.74
C PHE A 16 -17.65 22.47 -1.77
N SER A 17 -17.95 21.96 -2.97
CA SER A 17 -18.71 20.73 -3.09
C SER A 17 -17.88 19.53 -2.62
N ASN A 18 -18.53 18.53 -2.01
CA ASN A 18 -17.88 17.32 -1.52
C ASN A 18 -17.00 16.67 -2.60
N LYS A 19 -17.47 16.61 -3.85
CA LYS A 19 -16.68 16.07 -4.98
C LYS A 19 -15.34 16.80 -5.19
N LYS A 20 -15.34 18.14 -5.07
CA LYS A 20 -14.11 18.93 -5.19
C LYS A 20 -13.20 18.75 -4.00
N LEU A 21 -13.76 18.61 -2.79
CA LEU A 21 -12.99 18.33 -1.59
C LEU A 21 -12.35 16.94 -1.64
N CYS A 22 -13.11 15.90 -2.01
CA CYS A 22 -12.58 14.54 -2.23
C CYS A 22 -11.45 14.57 -3.27
N LEU A 23 -11.66 15.18 -4.44
CA LEU A 23 -10.60 15.28 -5.45
C LEU A 23 -9.36 16.00 -4.92
N PHE A 24 -9.53 17.07 -4.15
CA PHE A 24 -8.43 17.78 -3.51
C PHE A 24 -7.66 16.87 -2.53
N LEU A 25 -8.36 16.15 -1.64
CA LEU A 25 -7.73 15.24 -0.68
C LEU A 25 -7.00 14.07 -1.37
N PHE A 26 -7.60 13.51 -2.43
CA PHE A 26 -6.97 12.48 -3.26
C PHE A 26 -5.66 12.96 -3.87
N LEU A 27 -5.65 14.17 -4.44
CA LEU A 27 -4.46 14.76 -5.07
C LEU A 27 -3.39 15.07 -4.04
N VAL A 28 -3.76 15.63 -2.88
CA VAL A 28 -2.81 15.93 -1.79
C VAL A 28 -2.15 14.63 -1.29
N ALA A 29 -2.95 13.59 -1.03
CA ALA A 29 -2.43 12.28 -0.63
C ALA A 29 -1.47 11.70 -1.67
N SER A 30 -1.86 11.73 -2.95
CA SER A 30 -1.07 11.18 -4.04
C SER A 30 0.26 11.92 -4.21
N ILE A 31 0.25 13.26 -4.21
CA ILE A 31 1.44 14.09 -4.39
C ILE A 31 2.43 13.89 -3.23
N LEU A 32 1.93 13.76 -2.00
CA LEU A 32 2.78 13.58 -0.82
C LEU A 32 3.62 12.31 -0.92
N TYR A 33 3.06 11.22 -1.43
CA TYR A 33 3.73 9.94 -1.56
C TYR A 33 4.35 9.68 -2.94
N LEU A 34 4.09 10.52 -3.94
CA LEU A 34 4.60 10.36 -5.31
C LEU A 34 6.13 10.16 -5.38
N PRO A 35 6.99 10.84 -4.59
CA PRO A 35 8.43 10.60 -4.62
C PRO A 35 8.83 9.16 -4.29
N THR A 36 8.00 8.42 -3.54
CA THR A 36 8.30 7.03 -3.18
C THR A 36 8.26 6.07 -4.36
N ILE A 37 7.67 6.48 -5.50
CA ILE A 37 7.56 5.62 -6.69
C ILE A 37 8.92 5.22 -7.28
N THR A 38 9.97 6.01 -7.01
CA THR A 38 11.34 5.76 -7.47
C THR A 38 12.21 5.07 -6.43
N PHE A 39 11.66 4.71 -5.27
CA PHE A 39 12.42 3.99 -4.25
C PHE A 39 12.50 2.50 -4.58
N ASP A 40 13.57 1.87 -4.08
CA ASP A 40 13.77 0.43 -4.19
C ASP A 40 13.14 -0.30 -2.99
N TYR A 41 13.11 -1.63 -3.08
CA TYR A 41 12.78 -2.49 -1.94
C TYR A 41 13.73 -2.23 -0.77
N ALA A 42 13.17 -2.20 0.43
CA ALA A 42 13.88 -2.01 1.68
C ALA A 42 14.14 -3.35 2.40
N LEU A 43 14.94 -3.31 3.48
CA LEU A 43 15.43 -4.46 4.24
C LEU A 43 14.41 -5.60 4.42
N ASP A 44 13.23 -5.28 4.96
CA ASP A 44 12.20 -6.28 5.29
C ASP A 44 11.44 -6.79 4.05
N ASP A 45 11.46 -6.05 2.94
CA ASP A 45 10.84 -6.49 1.68
C ASP A 45 11.53 -7.75 1.15
N GLY A 46 12.82 -7.93 1.45
CA GLY A 46 13.52 -9.18 1.19
C GLY A 46 12.83 -10.38 1.81
N LEU A 47 12.38 -10.26 3.06
CA LEU A 47 11.82 -11.37 3.84
C LEU A 47 10.42 -11.78 3.40
N ILE A 48 9.65 -10.89 2.80
CA ILE A 48 8.25 -11.14 2.44
C ILE A 48 7.97 -11.08 0.94
N ILE A 49 8.78 -10.37 0.15
CA ILE A 49 8.58 -10.17 -1.28
C ILE A 49 9.60 -10.96 -2.10
N THR A 50 10.86 -10.52 -2.09
CA THR A 50 11.83 -10.94 -3.11
C THR A 50 12.51 -12.25 -2.79
N ASN A 51 12.70 -12.62 -1.52
CA ASN A 51 13.31 -13.90 -1.11
C ASN A 51 12.31 -14.92 -0.55
N ASN A 52 11.03 -14.57 -0.49
CA ASN A 52 10.01 -15.44 0.05
C ASN A 52 9.49 -16.42 -1.01
N LYS A 53 9.74 -17.72 -0.82
CA LYS A 53 9.33 -18.78 -1.75
C LYS A 53 7.83 -18.73 -2.09
N PHE A 54 6.97 -18.48 -1.10
CA PHE A 54 5.53 -18.43 -1.32
C PHE A 54 5.13 -17.24 -2.19
N THR A 55 5.77 -16.08 -2.00
CA THR A 55 5.54 -14.90 -2.84
C THR A 55 6.10 -15.10 -4.26
N GLN A 56 7.29 -15.67 -4.39
CA GLN A 56 7.92 -15.98 -5.69
C GLN A 56 7.09 -16.96 -6.54
N GLN A 57 6.30 -17.83 -5.93
CA GLN A 57 5.42 -18.77 -6.62
C GLN A 57 4.18 -18.12 -7.26
N GLY A 58 3.92 -16.83 -7.00
CA GLY A 58 2.77 -16.12 -7.56
C GLY A 58 1.45 -16.78 -7.17
N ILE A 59 0.56 -17.03 -8.14
CA ILE A 59 -0.76 -17.65 -7.90
C ILE A 59 -0.62 -19.05 -7.27
N ASN A 60 0.43 -19.80 -7.60
CA ASN A 60 0.63 -21.14 -7.06
C ASN A 60 0.99 -21.14 -5.56
N GLY A 61 1.50 -20.02 -5.03
CA GLY A 61 1.86 -19.87 -3.62
C GLY A 61 0.71 -19.45 -2.71
N ILE A 62 -0.49 -19.17 -3.25
CA ILE A 62 -1.62 -18.62 -2.47
C ILE A 62 -1.98 -19.52 -1.30
N LYS A 63 -2.07 -20.84 -1.50
CA LYS A 63 -2.41 -21.75 -0.41
C LYS A 63 -1.43 -21.60 0.75
N ASP A 64 -0.14 -21.60 0.46
CA ASP A 64 0.90 -21.51 1.47
C ASP A 64 0.90 -20.15 2.20
N ILE A 65 0.67 -19.05 1.48
CA ILE A 65 0.53 -17.70 2.05
C ILE A 65 -0.57 -17.65 3.12
N PHE A 66 -1.69 -18.35 2.91
CA PHE A 66 -2.84 -18.32 3.83
C PHE A 66 -2.75 -19.32 4.98
N THR A 67 -1.85 -20.31 4.92
CA THR A 67 -1.75 -21.38 5.93
C THR A 67 -0.48 -21.37 6.76
N HIS A 68 0.51 -20.54 6.42
CA HIS A 68 1.82 -20.51 7.07
C HIS A 68 2.17 -19.15 7.68
N ASP A 69 3.27 -19.09 8.43
CA ASP A 69 3.84 -17.83 8.92
C ASP A 69 4.40 -17.01 7.74
N ALA A 70 4.23 -15.68 7.78
CA ALA A 70 4.64 -14.80 6.69
C ALA A 70 6.11 -14.92 6.27
N PHE A 71 7.04 -15.26 7.18
CA PHE A 71 8.45 -15.43 6.82
C PHE A 71 8.89 -16.88 6.63
N GLU A 72 7.99 -17.84 6.80
CA GLU A 72 8.33 -19.27 6.65
C GLU A 72 8.87 -19.58 5.24
N GLY A 73 8.33 -18.91 4.22
CA GLY A 73 8.84 -19.02 2.85
C GLY A 73 10.26 -18.49 2.63
N THR A 74 10.82 -17.72 3.57
CA THR A 74 12.21 -17.20 3.52
C THR A 74 13.12 -17.91 4.52
N LEU A 75 12.56 -18.26 5.68
CA LEU A 75 13.30 -18.73 6.85
C LEU A 75 13.31 -20.27 7.00
N GLY A 76 12.44 -20.97 6.27
CA GLY A 76 12.26 -22.41 6.36
C GLY A 76 11.12 -22.82 7.29
N GLU A 77 10.61 -24.03 7.08
CA GLU A 77 9.49 -24.61 7.82
C GLU A 77 9.81 -24.69 9.33
N GLY A 78 8.87 -24.24 10.16
CA GLY A 78 8.99 -24.29 11.62
C GLY A 78 9.94 -23.26 12.25
N ALA A 79 10.47 -22.31 11.48
CA ALA A 79 11.41 -21.28 11.96
C ALA A 79 10.71 -20.21 12.85
N GLN A 80 10.53 -20.53 14.13
CA GLN A 80 9.94 -19.64 15.15
C GLN A 80 11.02 -18.81 15.87
N TYR A 81 11.56 -17.79 15.20
CA TYR A 81 12.58 -16.91 15.82
C TYR A 81 12.03 -15.94 16.87
N VAL A 82 10.71 -15.75 16.91
CA VAL A 82 10.01 -14.89 17.88
C VAL A 82 8.73 -15.58 18.33
N ALA A 83 8.34 -15.37 19.59
CA ALA A 83 7.10 -15.92 20.13
C ALA A 83 5.88 -15.26 19.45
N GLY A 84 4.94 -16.08 18.97
CA GLY A 84 3.75 -15.62 18.25
C GLY A 84 4.04 -15.43 16.77
N GLY A 85 3.46 -16.28 15.93
CA GLY A 85 3.63 -16.22 14.48
C GLY A 85 3.15 -14.90 13.86
N ARG A 86 3.64 -14.60 12.65
CA ARG A 86 3.36 -13.41 11.85
C ARG A 86 2.31 -13.75 10.79
N TYR A 87 1.04 -13.66 11.15
CA TYR A 87 -0.05 -13.90 10.19
C TYR A 87 -0.45 -12.61 9.45
N ARG A 88 -0.03 -12.46 8.17
CA ARG A 88 -0.33 -11.30 7.31
C ARG A 88 -0.60 -11.70 5.85
N PRO A 89 -1.51 -12.66 5.62
CA PRO A 89 -1.64 -13.34 4.33
C PRO A 89 -2.09 -12.40 3.22
N PHE A 90 -2.98 -11.43 3.50
CA PHE A 90 -3.56 -10.61 2.45
C PHE A 90 -2.53 -9.67 1.80
N THR A 91 -1.66 -9.06 2.61
CA THR A 91 -0.57 -8.21 2.07
C THR A 91 0.38 -9.04 1.21
N GLN A 92 0.79 -10.22 1.69
CA GLN A 92 1.67 -11.11 0.94
C GLN A 92 1.00 -11.67 -0.33
N PHE A 93 -0.30 -11.94 -0.27
CA PHE A 93 -1.12 -12.32 -1.43
C PHE A 93 -1.09 -11.26 -2.53
N ILE A 94 -1.25 -9.98 -2.17
CA ILE A 94 -1.14 -8.88 -3.14
C ILE A 94 0.25 -8.86 -3.79
N PHE A 95 1.33 -9.06 -3.00
CA PHE A 95 2.69 -9.16 -3.55
C PHE A 95 2.85 -10.35 -4.50
N ALA A 96 2.26 -11.50 -4.20
CA ALA A 96 2.29 -12.66 -5.07
C ALA A 96 1.56 -12.41 -6.41
N ILE A 97 0.40 -11.74 -6.36
CA ILE A 97 -0.32 -11.32 -7.57
C ILE A 97 0.49 -10.29 -8.37
N GLN A 98 1.09 -9.29 -7.71
CA GLN A 98 1.95 -8.31 -8.38
C GLN A 98 3.16 -8.98 -9.04
N LYS A 99 3.79 -9.94 -8.35
CA LYS A 99 4.87 -10.75 -8.91
C LYS A 99 4.42 -11.56 -10.13
N GLU A 100 3.21 -12.11 -10.12
CA GLU A 100 2.69 -12.89 -11.25
C GLU A 100 2.43 -12.03 -12.48
N LEU A 101 1.84 -10.84 -12.27
CA LEU A 101 1.42 -9.96 -13.36
C LEU A 101 2.55 -9.08 -13.91
N PHE A 102 3.46 -8.64 -13.03
CA PHE A 102 4.44 -7.59 -13.35
C PHE A 102 5.88 -7.96 -12.96
N GLY A 103 6.11 -9.08 -12.28
CA GLY A 103 7.43 -9.41 -11.72
C GLY A 103 7.81 -8.52 -10.52
N PHE A 104 9.10 -8.48 -10.18
CA PHE A 104 9.61 -7.71 -9.04
C PHE A 104 9.97 -6.28 -9.45
N HIS A 105 8.97 -5.40 -9.44
CA HIS A 105 9.15 -3.97 -9.70
C HIS A 105 8.64 -3.13 -8.52
N PRO A 106 9.53 -2.49 -7.73
CA PRO A 106 9.15 -1.71 -6.54
C PRO A 106 8.05 -0.67 -6.81
N TRP A 107 8.14 0.01 -7.96
CA TRP A 107 7.20 1.06 -8.35
C TRP A 107 5.73 0.56 -8.43
N ILE A 108 5.49 -0.72 -8.71
CA ILE A 108 4.14 -1.33 -8.72
C ILE A 108 3.57 -1.34 -7.29
N GLY A 109 4.38 -1.77 -6.32
CA GLY A 109 4.02 -1.76 -4.90
C GLY A 109 3.78 -0.34 -4.40
N HIS A 110 4.69 0.59 -4.72
CA HIS A 110 4.55 2.00 -4.35
C HIS A 110 3.29 2.63 -4.97
N LEU A 111 3.01 2.40 -6.26
CA LEU A 111 1.79 2.88 -6.91
C LEU A 111 0.54 2.30 -6.25
N THR A 112 0.53 1.00 -5.94
CA THR A 112 -0.60 0.35 -5.25
C THR A 112 -0.86 0.99 -3.89
N ASN A 113 0.20 1.29 -3.13
CA ASN A 113 0.09 1.97 -1.84
C ASN A 113 -0.43 3.40 -1.99
N ILE A 114 0.16 4.18 -2.91
CA ILE A 114 -0.26 5.57 -3.17
C ILE A 114 -1.76 5.63 -3.48
N LEU A 115 -2.23 4.78 -4.40
CA LEU A 115 -3.65 4.74 -4.78
C LEU A 115 -4.54 4.30 -3.61
N SER A 116 -4.13 3.28 -2.85
CA SER A 116 -4.90 2.78 -1.70
C SER A 116 -5.06 3.86 -0.62
N TYR A 117 -3.97 4.55 -0.26
CA TYR A 117 -4.03 5.64 0.72
C TYR A 117 -4.84 6.84 0.21
N ALA A 118 -4.68 7.21 -1.07
CA ALA A 118 -5.44 8.30 -1.65
C ALA A 118 -6.95 7.99 -1.73
N LEU A 119 -7.32 6.74 -1.98
CA LEU A 119 -8.72 6.29 -2.00
C LEU A 119 -9.34 6.20 -0.60
N LEU A 120 -8.57 5.85 0.44
CA LEU A 120 -9.07 5.83 1.83
C LEU A 120 -9.35 7.23 2.38
N MET A 121 -8.71 8.27 1.82
CA MET A 121 -8.86 9.66 2.25
C MET A 121 -10.13 10.34 1.73
N VAL A 122 -10.88 9.72 0.82
CA VAL A 122 -12.00 10.34 0.09
C VAL A 122 -13.33 9.63 0.28
#